data_AF-A0A3B8MNB6-F1
#
_entry.id   AF-A0A3B8MNB6-F1
#
_cell.length_a   1.000
_cell.length_b   1.000
_cell.length_c   1.000
_cell.angle_alpha   90.00
_cell.angle_beta   90.00
_cell.angle_gamma   90.00
#
_symmetry.space_group_name_H-M   'P 1'
#
loop_
_entity.id
_entity.type
_entity.pdbx_description
1 polymer ?
#
loop_
_entity_poly.entity_id
_entity_poly.type
_entity_poly.pdbx_seq_one_letter_code
_entity_poly.pdbx_strand_id
1 'polypeptide(L)'
;MDAPVIGITTSFESSDKKGRARIVLNADYVSAVERAGGVPMVIPVMTSLEAMRLAIGRLDGLVIPGGPGITDGLVGDLPEDLPPVAPERAQSDRIAFESAQERELPILGICYGMQFINARYGGSIYGDVQHEIGSGPHHPKRTDEDALEHTVSIESGSVLSDLIETTDPVNSFH
;
A
#
# COMPACT_ATOMS: atom_id res chain seq x y z
N MET A 1 20.48 17.99 9.93
CA MET A 1 19.85 17.54 8.67
C MET A 1 18.39 17.85 8.81
N ASP A 2 17.77 18.42 7.78
CA ASP A 2 16.34 18.68 7.80
C ASP A 2 15.58 17.34 7.77
N ALA A 3 14.43 17.27 8.43
CA ALA A 3 13.60 16.07 8.45
C ALA A 3 13.08 15.75 7.03
N PRO A 4 13.16 14.48 6.57
CA PRO A 4 12.76 14.13 5.21
C PRO A 4 11.25 14.26 5.03
N VAL A 5 10.82 14.82 3.90
CA VAL A 5 9.41 14.96 3.53
C VAL A 5 8.92 13.68 2.86
N ILE A 6 8.03 12.95 3.53
CA ILE A 6 7.52 11.66 3.08
C ILE A 6 6.10 11.81 2.57
N GLY A 7 5.90 11.58 1.27
CA GLY A 7 4.56 11.54 0.69
C GLY A 7 3.82 10.28 1.09
N ILE A 8 2.54 10.39 1.42
CA ILE A 8 1.66 9.25 1.71
C ILE A 8 0.46 9.34 0.77
N THR A 9 0.32 8.39 -0.16
CA THR A 9 -0.87 8.38 -1.03
C THR A 9 -2.12 8.03 -0.22
N THR A 10 -3.29 8.28 -0.80
CA THR A 10 -4.57 8.15 -0.10
C THR A 10 -5.46 7.11 -0.76
N SER A 11 -6.44 6.61 -0.02
CA SER A 11 -7.49 5.77 -0.57
C SER A 11 -8.64 6.61 -1.12
N PHE A 12 -9.49 5.98 -1.94
CA PHE A 12 -10.67 6.57 -2.54
C PHE A 12 -11.91 5.76 -2.15
N GLU A 13 -12.85 6.39 -1.47
CA GLU A 13 -14.18 5.84 -1.23
C GLU A 13 -15.14 6.43 -2.26
N SER A 14 -15.66 5.56 -3.12
CA SER A 14 -16.65 5.92 -4.14
C SER A 14 -17.89 6.57 -3.54
N SER A 15 -18.59 7.32 -4.40
CA SER A 15 -19.74 8.15 -4.05
C SER A 15 -20.73 7.47 -3.09
N ASP A 16 -20.99 8.12 -1.94
CA ASP A 16 -22.05 7.72 -1.04
C ASP A 16 -23.43 7.78 -1.73
N LYS A 17 -24.51 7.36 -1.04
CA LYS A 17 -25.89 7.42 -1.56
C LYS A 17 -26.33 8.82 -2.04
N LYS A 18 -25.55 9.87 -1.76
CA LYS A 18 -25.77 11.26 -2.18
C LYS A 18 -24.78 11.74 -3.25
N GLY A 19 -23.99 10.85 -3.85
CA GLY A 19 -23.06 11.18 -4.92
C GLY A 19 -21.71 11.75 -4.46
N ARG A 20 -21.35 11.65 -3.18
CA ARG A 20 -20.14 12.30 -2.63
C ARG A 20 -19.04 11.27 -2.41
N ALA A 21 -17.93 11.41 -3.14
CA ALA A 21 -16.72 10.62 -2.92
C ALA A 21 -15.89 11.18 -1.75
N ARG A 22 -15.06 10.33 -1.13
CA ARG A 22 -14.12 10.73 -0.08
C ARG A 22 -12.71 10.27 -0.42
N ILE A 23 -11.74 11.09 -0.05
CA ILE A 23 -10.33 10.73 0.00
C ILE A 23 -10.02 10.45 1.47
N VAL A 24 -9.49 9.26 1.76
CA VAL A 24 -9.30 8.79 3.15
C VAL A 24 -7.91 8.21 3.34
N LEU A 25 -7.39 8.32 4.57
CA LEU A 25 -6.11 7.76 4.99
C LEU A 25 -6.21 7.39 6.47
N ASN A 26 -5.73 6.20 6.84
CA ASN A 26 -5.60 5.87 8.26
C ASN A 26 -4.50 6.75 8.89
N ALA A 27 -4.82 7.41 9.99
CA ALA A 27 -3.90 8.25 10.75
C ALA A 27 -2.63 7.51 11.18
N ASP A 28 -2.68 6.18 11.35
CA ASP A 28 -1.52 5.37 11.72
C ASP A 28 -0.35 5.51 10.74
N TYR A 29 -0.61 5.69 9.44
CA TYR A 29 0.45 5.94 8.45
C TYR A 29 1.14 7.29 8.69
N VAL A 30 0.37 8.32 9.01
CA VAL A 30 0.90 9.66 9.33
C VAL A 30 1.72 9.59 10.61
N SER A 31 1.16 9.00 11.67
CA SER A 31 1.85 8.86 12.96
C SER A 31 3.10 7.98 12.86
N ALA A 32 3.12 6.96 12.02
CA ALA A 32 4.31 6.14 11.78
C ALA A 32 5.46 6.95 11.15
N VAL A 33 5.16 7.78 10.15
CA VAL A 33 6.14 8.67 9.53
C VAL A 33 6.68 9.71 10.53
N GLU A 34 5.81 10.34 11.32
CA GLU A 34 6.23 11.30 12.35
C GLU A 34 7.12 10.65 13.40
N ARG A 35 6.75 9.45 13.88
CA ARG A 35 7.55 8.70 14.85
C ARG A 35 8.92 8.28 14.30
N ALA A 36 9.04 8.08 12.99
CA ALA A 36 10.30 7.82 12.31
C ALA A 36 11.14 9.10 12.09
N GLY A 37 10.64 10.27 12.49
CA GLY A 37 11.33 11.56 12.33
C GLY A 37 11.16 12.21 10.95
N GLY A 38 10.22 11.73 10.14
CA GLY A 38 9.85 12.31 8.85
C GLY A 38 8.73 13.35 8.97
N VAL A 39 8.59 14.18 7.94
CA VAL A 39 7.47 15.13 7.77
C VAL A 39 6.45 14.50 6.83
N PRO A 40 5.28 14.05 7.31
CA PRO A 40 4.27 13.45 6.45
C PRO A 40 3.61 14.50 5.55
N MET A 41 3.51 14.19 4.26
CA MET A 41 2.75 14.97 3.28
C MET A 41 1.69 14.08 2.64
N VAL A 42 0.42 14.36 2.90
CA VAL A 42 -0.69 13.60 2.30
C VAL A 42 -0.79 13.95 0.80
N ILE A 43 -0.70 12.93 -0.04
CA ILE A 43 -0.88 13.04 -1.49
C ILE A 43 -2.30 12.55 -1.82
N PRO A 44 -3.25 13.48 -2.07
CA PRO A 44 -4.62 13.11 -2.39
C PRO A 44 -4.67 12.33 -3.71
N VAL A 45 -5.78 11.64 -3.95
CA VAL A 45 -6.08 11.04 -5.26
C VAL A 45 -6.12 12.15 -6.31
N MET A 46 -5.23 12.09 -7.29
CA MET A 46 -5.09 13.09 -8.35
C MET A 46 -5.11 12.43 -9.72
N THR A 47 -5.69 13.13 -10.70
CA THR A 47 -5.75 12.68 -12.09
C THR A 47 -4.77 13.43 -13.01
N SER A 48 -4.24 14.57 -12.56
CA SER A 48 -3.27 15.37 -13.33
C SER A 48 -1.84 14.87 -13.10
N LEU A 49 -1.21 14.36 -14.16
CA LEU A 49 0.19 13.94 -14.14
C LEU A 49 1.14 15.11 -13.82
N GLU A 50 0.88 16.31 -14.35
CA GLU A 50 1.71 17.49 -14.10
C GLU A 50 1.67 17.88 -12.62
N ALA A 51 0.46 17.95 -12.04
CA ALA A 51 0.31 18.29 -10.63
C ALA A 51 0.92 17.19 -9.73
N MET A 52 0.78 15.92 -10.09
CA MET A 52 1.44 14.81 -9.40
C MET A 52 2.96 14.95 -9.43
N ARG A 53 3.57 15.17 -10.61
CA ARG A 53 5.02 15.38 -10.73
C ARG A 53 5.52 16.55 -9.90
N LEU A 54 4.77 17.65 -9.84
CA LEU A 54 5.10 18.79 -8.99
C LEU A 54 5.01 18.45 -7.49
N ALA A 55 4.01 17.67 -7.08
CA ALA A 55 3.88 17.22 -5.70
C ALA A 55 5.02 16.26 -5.32
N ILE A 56 5.20 15.21 -6.11
CA ILE A 56 6.28 14.22 -5.93
C ILE A 56 7.65 14.89 -5.97
N GLY A 57 7.83 15.93 -6.79
CA GLY A 57 9.05 16.74 -6.90
C GLY A 57 9.52 17.40 -5.60
N ARG A 58 8.66 17.49 -4.58
CA ARG A 58 8.94 18.08 -3.27
C ARG A 58 9.17 17.05 -2.16
N LEU A 59 9.15 15.77 -2.51
CA LEU A 59 9.28 14.67 -1.56
C LEU A 59 10.71 14.10 -1.58
N ASP A 60 11.08 13.53 -0.44
CA ASP A 60 12.30 12.74 -0.21
C ASP A 60 12.02 11.23 -0.18
N GLY A 61 10.75 10.83 -0.12
CA GLY A 61 10.31 9.44 -0.18
C GLY A 61 8.80 9.31 -0.36
N LEU A 62 8.33 8.12 -0.72
CA LEU A 62 6.91 7.83 -0.97
C LEU A 62 6.45 6.57 -0.21
N VAL A 63 5.29 6.67 0.44
CA VAL A 63 4.57 5.55 1.04
C VAL A 63 3.26 5.34 0.27
N ILE A 64 3.05 4.10 -0.19
CA ILE A 64 1.79 3.64 -0.77
C ILE A 64 1.11 2.73 0.27
N PRO A 65 0.02 3.16 0.91
CA PRO A 65 -0.60 2.43 2.01
C PRO A 65 -1.39 1.21 1.53
N GLY A 66 -1.80 0.40 2.51
CA GLY A 66 -2.79 -0.66 2.34
C GLY A 66 -4.12 -0.14 1.80
N GLY A 67 -4.96 -1.04 1.30
CA GLY A 67 -6.19 -0.66 0.61
C GLY A 67 -7.00 -1.86 0.12
N PRO A 68 -8.01 -1.61 -0.74
CA PRO A 68 -8.84 -2.65 -1.36
C PRO A 68 -8.04 -3.61 -2.25
N GLY A 69 -8.71 -4.64 -2.81
CA GLY A 69 -8.09 -5.65 -3.66
C GLY A 69 -7.46 -5.07 -4.92
N ILE A 70 -6.21 -5.44 -5.20
CA ILE A 70 -5.52 -5.10 -6.45
C ILE A 70 -6.23 -5.75 -7.65
N THR A 71 -6.23 -5.10 -8.81
CA THR A 71 -6.85 -5.64 -10.05
C THR A 71 -5.82 -5.99 -11.13
N ASP A 72 -4.57 -5.60 -10.95
CA ASP A 72 -3.49 -5.81 -11.90
C ASP A 72 -2.62 -6.99 -11.48
N GLY A 73 -2.23 -7.84 -12.44
CA GLY A 73 -1.39 -9.01 -12.18
C GLY A 73 -2.11 -10.14 -11.44
N LEU A 74 -3.44 -10.13 -11.38
CA LEU A 74 -4.23 -11.15 -10.67
C LEU A 74 -4.13 -12.53 -11.32
N VAL A 75 -4.00 -13.54 -10.46
CA VAL A 75 -4.23 -14.96 -10.74
C VAL A 75 -5.46 -15.38 -9.96
N GLY A 76 -6.47 -15.88 -10.67
CA GLY A 76 -7.79 -16.12 -10.10
C GLY A 76 -8.60 -14.83 -9.92
N ASP A 77 -9.71 -14.95 -9.21
CA ASP A 77 -10.62 -13.84 -8.90
C ASP A 77 -10.39 -13.32 -7.47
N LEU A 78 -10.74 -12.05 -7.23
CA LEU A 78 -10.82 -11.54 -5.86
C LEU A 78 -11.97 -12.22 -5.10
N PRO A 79 -11.82 -12.44 -3.78
CA PRO A 79 -12.94 -12.86 -2.94
C PRO A 79 -14.14 -11.92 -3.03
N GLU A 80 -15.36 -12.46 -2.95
CA GLU A 80 -16.59 -11.67 -3.05
C GLU A 80 -16.69 -10.54 -2.00
N ASP A 81 -16.04 -10.71 -0.84
CA ASP A 81 -16.02 -9.76 0.25
C ASP A 81 -14.85 -8.75 0.20
N LEU A 82 -13.99 -8.85 -0.82
CA LEU A 82 -12.87 -7.95 -1.07
C LEU A 82 -13.16 -7.05 -2.28
N PRO A 83 -13.62 -5.80 -2.08
CA PRO A 83 -13.89 -4.91 -3.19
C PRO A 83 -12.59 -4.58 -3.96
N PRO A 84 -12.65 -4.46 -5.30
CA PRO A 84 -11.50 -4.05 -6.08
C PRO A 84 -11.15 -2.58 -5.81
N VAL A 85 -9.90 -2.22 -6.09
CA VAL A 85 -9.43 -0.84 -6.04
C VAL A 85 -10.22 0.04 -7.00
N ALA A 86 -10.61 1.23 -6.53
CA ALA A 86 -11.26 2.22 -7.38
C ALA A 86 -10.31 2.67 -8.52
N PRO A 87 -10.80 2.79 -9.78
CA PRO A 87 -9.96 3.21 -10.91
C PRO A 87 -9.23 4.53 -10.67
N GLU A 88 -9.84 5.46 -9.96
CA GLU A 88 -9.26 6.76 -9.59
C GLU A 88 -8.03 6.60 -8.71
N ARG A 89 -8.11 5.73 -7.69
CA ARG A 89 -6.98 5.41 -6.82
C ARG A 89 -5.90 4.67 -7.60
N ALA A 90 -6.25 3.63 -8.36
CA ALA A 90 -5.30 2.84 -9.14
C ALA A 90 -4.50 3.72 -10.13
N GLN A 91 -5.19 4.62 -10.83
CA GLN A 91 -4.55 5.56 -11.75
C GLN A 91 -3.69 6.60 -11.02
N SER A 92 -4.14 7.10 -9.87
CA SER A 92 -3.37 8.05 -9.05
C SER A 92 -2.09 7.42 -8.47
N ASP A 93 -2.17 6.21 -7.91
CA ASP A 93 -1.02 5.48 -7.39
C ASP A 93 -0.03 5.16 -8.51
N ARG A 94 -0.51 4.81 -9.72
CA ARG A 94 0.33 4.62 -10.91
C ARG A 94 1.16 5.85 -11.25
N ILE A 95 0.53 7.01 -11.39
CA ILE A 95 1.28 8.23 -11.75
C ILE A 95 2.17 8.71 -10.61
N ALA A 96 1.80 8.48 -9.34
CA ALA A 96 2.65 8.79 -8.19
C ALA A 96 3.91 7.91 -8.18
N PHE A 97 3.74 6.60 -8.36
CA PHE A 97 4.81 5.62 -8.43
C PHE A 97 5.77 5.91 -9.59
N GLU A 98 5.25 6.10 -10.81
CA GLU A 98 6.07 6.44 -11.98
C GLU A 98 6.85 7.73 -11.77
N SER A 99 6.23 8.78 -11.21
CA SER A 99 6.90 10.05 -10.92
C SER A 99 7.98 9.91 -9.83
N ALA A 100 7.79 9.03 -8.85
CA ALA A 100 8.76 8.77 -7.80
C ALA A 100 9.95 7.96 -8.34
N GLN A 101 9.69 6.99 -9.22
CA GLN A 101 10.71 6.22 -9.93
C GLN A 101 11.57 7.10 -10.86
N GLU A 102 10.95 8.02 -11.61
CA GLU A 102 11.65 9.01 -12.45
C GLU A 102 12.66 9.86 -11.65
N ARG A 103 12.44 10.01 -10.34
CA ARG A 103 13.28 10.77 -9.41
C ARG A 103 14.16 9.91 -8.51
N GLU A 104 14.14 8.59 -8.69
CA GLU A 104 14.87 7.62 -7.86
C GLU A 104 14.57 7.77 -6.35
N LEU A 105 13.33 8.16 -6.00
CA LEU A 105 12.93 8.27 -4.61
C LEU A 105 12.81 6.87 -3.96
N PRO A 106 13.15 6.72 -2.67
CA PRO A 106 12.80 5.52 -1.92
C PRO A 106 11.27 5.39 -1.82
N ILE A 107 10.77 4.18 -2.07
CA ILE A 107 9.33 3.86 -2.05
C ILE A 107 9.08 2.70 -1.09
N LEU A 108 8.10 2.86 -0.19
CA LEU A 108 7.60 1.80 0.68
C LEU A 108 6.13 1.49 0.33
N GLY A 109 5.86 0.25 -0.08
CA GLY A 109 4.50 -0.26 -0.30
C GLY A 109 4.05 -1.15 0.85
N ILE A 110 2.86 -0.90 1.41
CA ILE A 110 2.32 -1.64 2.55
C ILE A 110 1.03 -2.37 2.13
N CYS A 111 0.92 -3.67 2.39
CA CYS A 111 -0.23 -4.51 2.00
C CYS A 111 -0.54 -4.35 0.50
N TYR A 112 -1.65 -3.69 0.13
CA TYR A 112 -1.95 -3.29 -1.26
C TYR A 112 -0.76 -2.62 -1.95
N GLY A 113 -0.04 -1.72 -1.28
CA GLY A 113 1.07 -1.00 -1.90
C GLY A 113 2.20 -1.93 -2.35
N MET A 114 2.47 -2.99 -1.59
CA MET A 114 3.47 -4.01 -1.96
C MET A 114 2.99 -4.83 -3.18
N GLN A 115 1.72 -5.24 -3.17
CA GLN A 115 1.10 -5.96 -4.29
C GLN A 115 1.11 -5.10 -5.57
N PHE A 116 0.74 -3.83 -5.44
CA PHE A 116 0.78 -2.85 -6.52
C PHE A 116 2.19 -2.71 -7.12
N ILE A 117 3.23 -2.57 -6.28
CA ILE A 117 4.61 -2.49 -6.76
C ILE A 117 5.02 -3.76 -7.51
N ASN A 118 4.70 -4.95 -6.97
CA ASN A 118 4.96 -6.22 -7.64
C ASN A 118 4.30 -6.28 -9.04
N ALA A 119 3.02 -5.90 -9.14
CA ALA A 119 2.31 -5.85 -10.43
C ALA A 119 2.93 -4.85 -11.42
N ARG A 120 3.52 -3.74 -10.93
CA ARG A 120 4.23 -2.77 -11.78
C ARG A 120 5.54 -3.27 -12.35
N TYR A 121 6.19 -4.20 -11.67
CA TYR A 121 7.35 -4.91 -12.20
C TYR A 121 6.99 -6.20 -12.96
N GLY A 122 5.70 -6.42 -13.28
CA GLY A 122 5.24 -7.56 -14.07
C GLY A 122 5.10 -8.86 -13.28
N GLY A 123 5.13 -8.80 -11.94
CA GLY A 123 4.82 -9.92 -11.09
C GLY A 123 3.32 -10.25 -11.06
N SER A 124 2.99 -11.42 -10.53
CA SER A 124 1.62 -11.89 -10.31
C SER A 124 1.24 -11.87 -8.82
N ILE A 125 -0.06 -11.79 -8.55
CA ILE A 125 -0.67 -11.84 -7.20
C ILE A 125 -1.87 -12.78 -7.26
N TYR A 126 -1.99 -13.71 -6.32
CA TYR A 126 -3.20 -14.52 -6.19
C TYR A 126 -4.34 -13.66 -5.66
N GLY A 127 -5.52 -13.71 -6.30
CA GLY A 127 -6.71 -13.02 -5.82
C GLY A 127 -7.18 -13.56 -4.48
N ASP A 128 -7.18 -14.88 -4.32
CA ASP A 128 -7.45 -15.58 -3.07
C ASP A 128 -6.43 -16.70 -2.84
N VAL A 129 -5.44 -16.46 -1.98
CA VAL A 129 -4.40 -17.46 -1.66
C VAL A 129 -4.94 -18.72 -0.97
N GLN A 130 -6.12 -18.68 -0.33
CA GLN A 130 -6.72 -19.88 0.25
C GLN A 130 -7.35 -20.73 -0.86
N HIS A 131 -8.05 -20.10 -1.79
CA HIS A 131 -8.65 -20.79 -2.93
C HIS A 131 -7.60 -21.35 -3.90
N GLU A 132 -6.61 -20.53 -4.28
CA GLU A 132 -5.67 -20.83 -5.36
C GLU A 132 -4.59 -21.84 -4.95
N ILE A 133 -4.11 -21.76 -3.71
CA ILE A 133 -2.96 -22.58 -3.25
C ILE A 133 -3.18 -23.26 -1.89
N GLY A 134 -4.38 -23.19 -1.31
CA GLY A 134 -4.69 -23.87 -0.06
C GLY A 134 -3.93 -23.33 1.16
N SER A 135 -3.57 -22.04 1.15
CA SER A 135 -2.94 -21.39 2.30
C SER A 135 -3.88 -21.28 3.50
N GLY A 136 -3.33 -20.93 4.68
CA GLY A 136 -4.13 -20.59 5.85
C GLY A 136 -4.86 -19.24 5.69
N PRO A 137 -5.70 -18.85 6.67
CA PRO A 137 -6.35 -17.56 6.65
C PRO A 137 -5.30 -16.43 6.70
N HIS A 138 -5.58 -15.34 5.98
CA HIS A 138 -4.73 -14.14 5.91
C HIS A 138 -5.46 -12.84 6.29
N HIS A 139 -6.74 -12.96 6.67
CA HIS A 139 -7.59 -11.87 7.13
C HIS A 139 -8.41 -12.36 8.34
N PRO A 140 -8.53 -11.59 9.45
CA PRO A 140 -9.24 -12.03 10.66
C PRO A 140 -10.68 -12.48 10.44
N LYS A 141 -11.43 -11.84 9.53
CA LYS A 141 -12.77 -12.26 9.05
C LYS A 141 -12.88 -13.73 8.57
N ARG A 142 -11.76 -14.38 8.26
CA ARG A 142 -11.70 -15.80 7.85
C ARG A 142 -11.41 -16.72 9.04
N THR A 143 -11.46 -16.18 10.27
CA THR A 143 -11.18 -16.84 11.54
C THR A 143 -12.23 -16.43 12.58
N ASP A 144 -12.25 -17.10 13.73
CA ASP A 144 -13.06 -16.70 14.89
C ASP A 144 -12.33 -15.67 15.80
N GLU A 145 -11.19 -15.14 15.36
CA GLU A 145 -10.33 -14.23 16.13
C GLU A 145 -10.47 -12.77 15.68
N ASP A 146 -10.30 -11.83 16.61
CA ASP A 146 -10.36 -10.38 16.34
C ASP A 146 -9.10 -9.86 15.62
N ALA A 147 -7.97 -10.57 15.77
CA ALA A 147 -6.69 -10.27 15.15
C ALA A 147 -6.06 -11.57 14.68
N LEU A 148 -5.25 -11.49 13.62
CA LEU A 148 -4.53 -12.60 13.06
C LEU A 148 -3.06 -12.21 12.94
N GLU A 149 -2.19 -13.03 13.51
CA GLU A 149 -0.74 -12.83 13.48
C GLU A 149 -0.03 -14.09 13.03
N HIS A 150 1.14 -13.92 12.43
CA HIS A 150 2.00 -15.02 12.02
C HIS A 150 3.48 -14.61 12.05
N THR A 151 4.35 -15.59 12.17
CA THR A 151 5.80 -15.38 12.11
C THR A 151 6.25 -15.30 10.66
N VAL A 152 7.16 -14.37 10.35
CA VAL A 152 7.83 -14.28 9.06
C VAL A 152 9.30 -14.66 9.18
N SER A 153 9.84 -15.29 8.14
CA SER A 153 11.28 -15.50 8.01
C SER A 153 11.87 -14.36 7.19
N ILE A 154 12.89 -13.68 7.71
CA ILE A 154 13.60 -12.63 6.99
C ILE A 154 14.75 -13.27 6.22
N GLU A 155 14.81 -13.00 4.91
CA GLU A 155 15.91 -13.45 4.07
C GLU A 155 17.21 -12.73 4.47
N SER A 156 18.28 -13.50 4.69
CA SER A 156 19.59 -12.94 5.07
C SER A 156 20.16 -12.06 3.96
N GLY A 157 20.69 -10.88 4.30
CA GLY A 157 21.27 -9.94 3.34
C GLY A 157 20.21 -9.16 2.54
N SER A 158 18.94 -9.22 2.96
CA SER A 158 17.89 -8.34 2.46
C SER A 158 17.98 -6.96 3.11
N VAL A 159 17.40 -5.94 2.46
CA VAL A 159 17.27 -4.60 3.07
C VAL A 159 16.56 -4.68 4.42
N LEU A 160 15.58 -5.57 4.57
CA LEU A 160 14.87 -5.73 5.83
C LEU A 160 15.77 -6.32 6.93
N SER A 161 16.64 -7.29 6.62
CA SER A 161 17.56 -7.86 7.63
C SER A 161 18.55 -6.83 8.19
N ASP A 162 18.84 -5.77 7.45
CA ASP A 162 19.72 -4.68 7.91
C ASP A 162 18.98 -3.66 8.79
N LEU A 163 17.64 -3.64 8.74
CA LEU A 163 16.80 -2.64 9.39
C LEU A 163 16.14 -3.13 10.68
N ILE A 164 15.89 -4.43 10.82
CA ILE A 164 15.19 -4.99 11.98
C ILE A 164 16.00 -6.08 12.66
N GLU A 165 16.09 -5.97 13.99
CA GLU A 165 16.88 -6.87 14.84
C GLU A 165 16.10 -8.11 15.31
N THR A 166 14.77 -8.07 15.23
CA THR A 166 13.88 -9.13 15.74
C THR A 166 12.73 -9.40 14.77
N THR A 167 12.23 -10.65 14.80
CA THR A 167 11.05 -11.10 14.07
C THR A 167 9.90 -11.30 15.05
N ASP A 168 9.40 -10.22 15.64
CA ASP A 168 8.13 -10.29 16.34
C ASP A 168 7.03 -10.76 15.35
N PRO A 169 5.99 -11.48 15.82
CA PRO A 169 4.85 -11.80 14.98
C PRO A 169 4.29 -10.55 14.31
N VAL A 170 3.95 -10.67 13.03
CA VAL A 170 3.33 -9.58 12.26
C VAL A 170 1.84 -9.88 12.11
N ASN A 171 1.04 -8.84 12.00
CA ASN A 171 -0.37 -9.02 11.66
C ASN A 171 -0.54 -9.47 10.21
N SER A 172 -1.64 -10.17 9.94
CA SER A 172 -2.09 -10.49 8.59
C SER A 172 -3.48 -9.89 8.37
N PHE A 173 -3.58 -8.99 7.39
CA PHE A 173 -4.82 -8.32 7.00
C PHE A 173 -4.76 -8.01 5.50
N HIS A 174 -4.88 -9.06 4.69
CA HIS A 174 -4.83 -8.97 3.22
C HIS A 174 -5.60 -10.09 2.54
#